data_AF-A0A1C4IGJ7-F1
#
_entry.id   AF-A0A1C4IGJ7-F1
#
_cell.length_a   1.000
_cell.length_b   1.000
_cell.length_c   1.000
_cell.angle_alpha   90.00
_cell.angle_beta   90.00
_cell.angle_gamma   90.00
#
_symmetry.space_group_name_H-M   'P 1'
#
loop_
_entity.id
_entity.type
_entity.pdbx_description
1 polymer ?
#
loop_
_entity_poly.entity_id
_entity_poly.type
_entity_poly.pdbx_seq_one_letter_code
_entity_poly.pdbx_strand_id
1 'polypeptide(L)'
;MKRLALADCFDPDGERFGIPTYPWRYAPDDLATRRQLRTRGLRPGGQDIAAQILRPRRRRAPLTAYLYRVDLARPVRPMTPARWAALAKANAARCRCPECGRDAGYVIPTSLGACVTCAFPEEQRAA
;
A
#
# COMPACT_ATOMS: atom_id res chain seq x y z
N MET A 1 -16.47 27.33 0.37
CA MET A 1 -15.25 26.73 0.97
C MET A 1 -14.04 27.56 0.56
N LYS A 2 -13.32 28.14 1.52
CA LYS A 2 -12.11 28.94 1.26
C LYS A 2 -11.08 28.04 0.57
N ARG A 3 -10.48 28.49 -0.54
CA ARG A 3 -9.42 27.72 -1.21
C ARG A 3 -8.18 27.77 -0.33
N LEU A 4 -7.62 26.60 -0.02
CA LEU A 4 -6.33 26.51 0.66
C LEU A 4 -5.23 27.02 -0.31
N ALA A 5 -4.39 27.95 0.12
CA ALA A 5 -3.17 28.33 -0.59
C ALA A 5 -1.97 27.53 -0.06
N LEU A 6 -0.83 27.60 -0.76
CA LEU A 6 0.39 26.90 -0.31
C LEU A 6 0.86 27.44 1.05
N ALA A 7 0.79 28.76 1.25
CA ALA A 7 1.12 29.40 2.52
C ALA A 7 0.22 28.95 3.68
N ASP A 8 -1.06 28.65 3.41
CA ASP A 8 -1.98 28.14 4.43
C ASP A 8 -1.61 26.75 4.95
N CYS A 9 -0.74 26.03 4.24
CA CYS A 9 -0.28 24.69 4.61
C CYS A 9 0.95 24.72 5.51
N PHE A 10 1.47 25.89 5.87
CA PHE A 10 2.59 26.00 6.81
C PHE A 10 2.06 26.17 8.23
N ASP A 11 2.09 25.07 8.98
CA ASP A 11 1.60 24.95 10.36
C ASP A 11 2.49 23.95 11.10
N PRO A 12 3.76 24.32 11.42
CA PRO A 12 4.72 23.41 12.04
C PRO A 12 4.31 22.94 13.44
N ASP A 13 3.51 23.75 14.16
CA ASP A 13 3.05 23.46 15.51
C ASP A 13 1.74 22.64 15.52
N GLY A 14 1.06 22.55 14.38
CA GLY A 14 -0.18 21.78 14.23
C GLY A 14 -1.42 22.47 14.81
N GLU A 15 -1.39 23.79 15.00
CA GLU A 15 -2.49 24.55 15.59
C GLU A 15 -3.76 24.52 14.72
N ARG A 16 -3.58 24.46 13.38
CA ARG A 16 -4.69 24.51 12.42
C ARG A 16 -5.18 23.13 12.02
N PHE A 17 -4.26 22.17 11.92
CA PHE A 17 -4.55 20.84 11.37
C PHE A 17 -4.45 19.71 12.40
N GLY A 18 -4.13 20.02 13.66
CA GLY A 18 -3.98 19.07 14.76
C GLY A 18 -2.68 18.26 14.75
N ILE A 19 -1.91 18.34 13.66
CA ILE A 19 -0.57 17.79 13.52
C ILE A 19 0.30 18.74 12.70
N PRO A 20 1.63 18.72 12.90
CA PRO A 20 2.56 19.49 12.08
C PRO A 20 2.26 19.29 10.59
N THR A 21 2.03 20.40 9.90
CA THR A 21 1.64 20.41 8.50
C THR A 21 2.57 21.31 7.72
N TYR A 22 3.11 20.77 6.63
CA TYR A 22 4.04 21.48 5.77
C TYR A 22 3.47 21.63 4.36
N PRO A 23 3.79 22.72 3.64
CA PRO A 23 3.54 22.80 2.23
C PRO A 23 4.37 21.77 1.46
N TRP A 24 3.95 21.50 0.23
CA TRP A 24 4.70 20.63 -0.68
C TRP A 24 6.18 21.07 -0.79
N ARG A 25 7.10 20.13 -0.51
CA ARG A 25 8.57 20.30 -0.48
C ARG A 25 9.16 21.12 0.69
N TYR A 26 8.40 21.35 1.75
CA TYR A 26 8.86 22.12 2.93
C TYR A 26 9.01 21.28 4.22
N ALA A 27 8.84 19.96 4.13
CA ALA A 27 9.01 19.10 5.29
C ALA A 27 10.50 18.99 5.69
N PRO A 28 10.79 19.00 7.00
CA PRO A 28 12.11 18.68 7.55
C PRO A 28 12.68 17.32 7.07
N ASP A 29 14.01 17.20 7.05
CA ASP A 29 14.72 16.01 6.51
C ASP A 29 14.64 14.76 7.41
N ASP A 30 14.34 14.94 8.70
CA ASP A 30 14.12 13.88 9.68
C ASP A 30 12.74 13.20 9.52
N LEU A 31 11.91 13.73 8.62
CA LEU A 31 10.59 13.22 8.30
C LEU A 31 10.54 12.62 6.89
N ALA A 32 9.88 11.47 6.77
CA ALA A 32 9.77 10.76 5.50
C ALA A 32 8.39 10.14 5.29
N THR A 33 7.93 10.15 4.05
CA THR A 33 6.75 9.38 3.63
C THR A 33 7.03 7.88 3.69
N ARG A 34 5.96 7.06 3.75
CA ARG A 34 6.09 5.59 3.68
C ARG A 34 6.90 5.12 2.47
N ARG A 35 6.77 5.81 1.33
CA ARG A 35 7.50 5.49 0.10
C ARG A 35 8.98 5.82 0.23
N GLN A 36 9.33 6.99 0.77
CA GLN A 36 10.72 7.37 1.03
C GLN A 36 11.40 6.43 2.05
N LEU A 37 10.71 6.06 3.13
CA LEU A 37 11.20 5.04 4.07
C LEU A 37 11.45 3.71 3.36
N ARG A 38 10.53 3.26 2.50
CA ARG A 38 10.68 2.00 1.77
C ARG A 38 11.90 2.01 0.85
N THR A 39 12.17 3.11 0.16
CA THR A 39 13.38 3.27 -0.67
C THR A 39 14.66 3.13 0.17
N ARG A 40 14.63 3.52 1.46
CA ARG A 40 15.73 3.35 2.42
C ARG A 40 15.75 1.97 3.10
N GLY A 41 14.89 1.03 2.70
CA GLY A 41 14.78 -0.28 3.38
C GLY A 41 14.10 -0.22 4.74
N LEU A 42 13.40 0.87 5.05
CA LEU A 42 12.75 1.14 6.32
C LEU A 42 11.21 1.04 6.23
N ARG A 43 10.58 0.89 7.39
CA ARG A 43 9.13 0.96 7.62
C ARG A 43 8.85 1.87 8.81
N PRO A 44 7.65 2.48 8.93
CA PRO A 44 7.30 3.35 10.05
C PRO A 44 7.49 2.73 11.45
N GLY A 45 7.45 1.40 11.56
CA GLY A 45 7.76 0.73 12.83
C GLY A 45 6.63 0.74 13.85
N GLY A 46 5.42 1.18 13.48
CA GLY A 46 4.26 1.24 14.36
C GLY A 46 4.04 2.61 15.02
N GLN A 47 4.87 3.60 14.70
CA GLN A 47 4.67 4.98 15.13
C GLN A 47 3.42 5.59 14.48
N ASP A 48 2.82 6.56 15.17
CA ASP A 48 1.76 7.41 14.65
C ASP A 48 2.27 8.38 13.58
N ILE A 49 1.34 9.10 12.95
CA ILE A 49 1.68 10.12 11.96
C ILE A 49 2.34 11.29 12.69
N ALA A 50 3.60 11.57 12.35
CA ALA A 50 4.36 12.65 12.99
C ALA A 50 4.04 14.02 12.37
N ALA A 51 3.75 14.05 11.08
CA ALA A 51 3.41 15.26 10.34
C ALA A 51 2.68 14.91 9.04
N GLN A 52 2.20 15.92 8.34
CA GLN A 52 1.64 15.78 6.99
C GLN A 52 2.14 16.86 6.04
N ILE A 53 2.08 16.56 4.75
CA ILE A 53 2.26 17.53 3.68
C ILE A 53 0.92 17.76 3.02
N LEU A 54 0.53 19.02 2.84
CA LEU A 54 -0.62 19.41 2.04
C LEU A 54 -0.19 20.10 0.74
N ARG A 55 -0.80 19.66 -0.36
CA ARG A 55 -0.69 20.33 -1.67
C ARG A 55 -2.07 20.75 -2.13
N PRO A 56 -2.39 22.06 -2.09
CA PRO A 56 -3.68 22.56 -2.54
C PRO A 56 -3.99 22.25 -4.01
N ARG A 57 -5.27 22.16 -4.33
CA ARG A 57 -5.78 21.95 -5.69
C ARG A 57 -6.94 22.89 -5.97
N ARG A 58 -7.06 23.32 -7.24
CA ARG A 58 -8.05 24.34 -7.64
C ARG A 58 -9.52 23.86 -7.57
N ARG A 59 -9.77 22.58 -7.87
CA ARG A 59 -11.12 22.00 -8.04
C ARG A 59 -11.37 20.72 -7.22
N ARG A 60 -10.39 20.27 -6.44
CA ARG A 60 -10.47 19.03 -5.65
C ARG A 60 -9.87 19.27 -4.27
N ALA A 61 -10.11 18.35 -3.34
CA ALA A 61 -9.44 18.35 -2.05
C ALA A 61 -7.90 18.40 -2.21
N PRO A 62 -7.17 19.00 -1.26
CA PRO A 62 -5.71 18.97 -1.24
C PRO A 62 -5.17 17.54 -1.34
N LEU A 63 -3.99 17.36 -1.92
CA LEU A 63 -3.27 16.09 -1.77
C LEU A 63 -2.60 16.09 -0.41
N THR A 64 -2.75 14.98 0.30
CA THR A 64 -2.15 14.76 1.61
C THR A 64 -1.11 13.67 1.51
N ALA A 65 0.07 13.90 2.09
CA ALA A 65 1.08 12.87 2.30
C ALA A 65 1.49 12.83 3.77
N TYR A 66 1.32 11.68 4.41
CA TYR A 66 1.72 11.50 5.80
C TYR A 66 3.21 11.23 5.92
N LEU A 67 3.78 11.83 6.95
CA LEU A 67 5.19 11.77 7.29
C LEU A 67 5.39 11.03 8.60
N TYR A 68 6.53 10.34 8.66
CA TYR A 68 6.97 9.52 9.76
C TYR A 68 8.39 9.90 10.10
N ARG A 69 8.72 9.85 11.38
CA ARG A 69 10.07 10.07 11.89
C ARG A 69 11.01 8.98 11.39
N VAL A 70 12.13 9.39 10.80
CA VAL A 70 13.15 8.49 10.26
C VAL A 70 13.91 7.79 11.38
N ASP A 71 14.17 8.46 12.51
CA ASP A 71 14.89 7.90 13.66
C ASP A 71 14.11 6.79 14.38
N LEU A 72 12.78 6.84 14.35
CA LEU A 72 11.91 5.79 14.89
C LEU A 72 11.57 4.69 13.88
N ALA A 73 12.00 4.85 12.63
CA ALA A 73 11.74 3.88 11.59
C ALA A 73 12.53 2.59 11.87
N ARG A 74 11.96 1.46 11.47
CA ARG A 74 12.57 0.14 11.66
C ARG A 74 12.91 -0.46 10.30
N PRO A 75 13.90 -1.36 10.21
CA PRO A 75 14.10 -2.14 9.00
C PRO A 75 12.82 -2.84 8.55
N VAL A 76 12.61 -2.89 7.23
CA VAL A 76 11.57 -3.72 6.64
C VAL A 76 11.79 -5.16 7.10
N ARG A 77 10.71 -5.83 7.51
CA ARG A 77 10.80 -7.23 7.93
C ARG A 77 11.28 -8.06 6.73
N PRO A 78 12.42 -8.77 6.83
CA PRO A 78 12.92 -9.56 5.73
C PRO A 78 11.94 -10.69 5.44
N MET A 79 11.94 -11.14 4.19
CA MET A 79 11.25 -12.35 3.81
C MET A 79 12.03 -13.54 4.36
N THR A 80 11.34 -14.45 5.06
CA THR A 80 11.97 -15.64 5.67
C THR A 80 11.55 -16.89 4.91
N PRO A 81 12.34 -17.98 4.95
CA PRO A 81 11.96 -19.26 4.35
C PRO A 81 10.57 -19.75 4.79
N ALA A 82 10.26 -19.61 6.08
CA ALA A 82 8.93 -19.96 6.61
C ALA A 82 7.79 -19.14 5.97
N ARG A 83 8.00 -17.84 5.72
CA ARG A 83 7.02 -17.01 5.02
C ARG A 83 6.87 -17.39 3.55
N TRP A 84 7.97 -17.76 2.88
CA TRP A 84 7.93 -18.27 1.52
C TRP A 84 7.10 -19.56 1.45
N ALA A 85 7.36 -20.51 2.34
CA ALA A 85 6.60 -21.75 2.43
C ALA A 85 5.11 -21.50 2.70
N ALA A 86 4.78 -20.56 3.59
CA ALA A 86 3.39 -20.19 3.87
C ALA A 86 2.67 -19.60 2.64
N LEU A 87 3.32 -18.71 1.89
CA LEU A 87 2.77 -18.16 0.65
C LEU A 87 2.61 -19.23 -0.44
N ALA A 88 3.59 -20.13 -0.59
CA ALA A 88 3.51 -21.23 -1.54
C ALA A 88 2.33 -22.16 -1.21
N LYS A 89 2.14 -22.50 0.08
CA LYS A 89 1.00 -23.30 0.53
C LYS A 89 -0.34 -22.60 0.28
N ALA A 90 -0.42 -21.29 0.56
CA ALA A 90 -1.62 -20.50 0.29
C ALA A 90 -1.95 -20.43 -1.20
N ASN A 91 -0.94 -20.23 -2.06
CA ASN A 91 -1.12 -20.22 -3.51
C ASN A 91 -1.53 -21.60 -4.03
N ALA A 92 -0.88 -22.67 -3.59
CA ALA A 92 -1.26 -24.04 -3.99
C ALA A 92 -2.72 -24.36 -3.67
N ALA A 93 -3.23 -23.90 -2.51
CA ALA A 93 -4.64 -24.06 -2.16
C ALA A 93 -5.58 -23.25 -3.07
N ARG A 94 -5.16 -22.07 -3.52
CA ARG A 94 -5.94 -21.20 -4.41
C ARG A 94 -5.86 -21.58 -5.89
N CYS A 95 -4.83 -22.33 -6.29
CA CYS A 95 -4.64 -22.79 -7.66
C CYS A 95 -5.17 -24.21 -7.88
N ARG A 96 -5.40 -25.00 -6.83
CA ARG A 96 -5.96 -26.35 -6.95
C ARG A 96 -7.48 -26.30 -7.18
N CYS A 97 -7.92 -26.84 -8.30
CA CYS A 97 -9.34 -26.93 -8.63
C CYS A 97 -10.06 -27.89 -7.70
N PRO A 98 -11.18 -27.49 -7.06
CA PRO A 98 -11.95 -28.38 -6.20
C PRO A 98 -12.67 -29.47 -7.00
N GLU A 99 -12.97 -29.25 -8.29
CA GLU A 99 -13.68 -30.24 -9.13
C GLU A 99 -12.75 -31.33 -9.67
N CYS A 100 -11.62 -30.95 -10.29
CA CYS A 100 -10.72 -31.90 -10.94
C CYS A 100 -9.45 -32.21 -10.13
N GLY A 101 -9.21 -31.53 -9.01
CA GLY A 101 -8.06 -31.75 -8.14
C GLY A 101 -6.70 -31.29 -8.69
N ARG A 102 -6.65 -30.82 -9.95
CA ARG A 102 -5.41 -30.39 -10.61
C ARG A 102 -5.01 -28.98 -10.17
N ASP A 103 -3.70 -28.72 -10.17
CA ASP A 103 -3.19 -27.35 -10.09
C ASP A 103 -3.43 -26.66 -11.44
N ALA A 104 -4.20 -25.57 -11.43
CA ALA A 104 -4.54 -24.82 -12.62
C ALA A 104 -3.36 -23.95 -13.14
N GLY A 105 -2.32 -23.72 -12.33
CA GLY A 105 -1.22 -22.82 -12.65
C GLY A 105 -1.55 -21.33 -12.47
N TYR A 106 -2.77 -21.00 -12.05
CA TYR A 106 -3.24 -19.65 -11.73
C TYR A 106 -4.21 -19.69 -10.54
N VAL A 107 -4.39 -18.54 -9.88
CA VAL A 107 -5.39 -18.39 -8.81
C VAL A 107 -6.78 -18.52 -9.40
N ILE A 108 -7.53 -19.53 -8.94
CA ILE A 108 -8.88 -19.79 -9.43
C ILE A 108 -9.80 -18.61 -9.10
N PRO A 109 -10.53 -18.07 -10.08
CA PRO A 109 -11.49 -16.99 -9.84
C PRO A 109 -12.60 -17.44 -8.88
N THR A 110 -12.85 -16.64 -7.85
CA THR A 110 -13.90 -16.93 -6.86
C THR A 110 -15.31 -16.94 -7.48
N SER A 111 -15.52 -16.24 -8.59
CA SER A 111 -16.79 -16.23 -9.33
C SER A 111 -17.09 -17.54 -10.06
N LEU A 112 -16.05 -18.29 -10.44
CA LEU A 112 -16.21 -19.58 -11.12
C LEU A 112 -16.24 -20.75 -10.13
N GLY A 113 -15.55 -20.62 -8.99
CA GLY A 113 -15.43 -21.70 -8.00
C GLY A 113 -14.59 -22.90 -8.44
N ALA A 114 -14.31 -23.03 -9.74
CA ALA A 114 -13.50 -24.06 -10.36
C ALA A 114 -12.53 -23.45 -11.40
N CYS A 115 -11.57 -24.24 -11.86
CA CYS A 115 -10.68 -23.79 -12.93
C CYS A 115 -11.47 -23.57 -14.24
N VAL A 116 -10.94 -22.72 -15.12
CA VAL A 116 -11.56 -22.37 -16.41
C VAL A 116 -11.90 -23.62 -17.24
N THR A 117 -11.04 -24.65 -17.23
CA THR A 117 -11.31 -25.91 -17.94
C THR A 117 -12.55 -26.63 -17.42
N CYS A 118 -12.80 -26.59 -16.11
CA CYS A 118 -13.97 -27.19 -15.49
C CYS A 118 -15.21 -26.33 -15.66
N ALA A 119 -15.07 -25.01 -15.56
CA ALA A 119 -16.18 -24.08 -15.74
C ALA A 119 -16.66 -24.02 -17.21
N PHE A 120 -15.76 -24.19 -18.17
CA PHE A 120 -16.04 -24.10 -19.60
C PHE A 120 -15.36 -25.26 -20.37
N PRO A 121 -15.84 -26.51 -20.21
CA PRO A 121 -15.21 -27.68 -20.83
C PRO A 121 -15.29 -27.69 -22.36
N GLU A 122 -16.26 -26.98 -22.95
CA GLU A 122 -16.45 -26.92 -24.41
C GLU A 122 -15.61 -25.81 -25.08
N GLU A 123 -15.33 -24.72 -24.38
CA GLU A 123 -14.63 -23.54 -24.92
C GLU A 123 -13.12 -23.73 -25.10
N GLN A 124 -12.53 -24.78 -24.51
CA GLN A 124 -11.09 -25.06 -24.66
C GLN A 124 -10.72 -25.82 -25.94
N ARG A 125 -11.69 -26.21 -26.78
CA ARG A 125 -11.43 -26.76 -28.12
C ARG A 125 -11.11 -25.63 -29.10
N ALA A 126 -9.97 -24.95 -28.92
CA ALA A 126 -9.36 -24.21 -30.01
C ALA A 126 -8.59 -25.20 -30.88
N ALA A 127 -9.14 -25.49 -32.07
CA ALA A 127 -8.49 -26.23 -33.15
C ALA A 127 -7.41 -25.37 -33.83
#